data_AF-A0A7S8RHS3-F1
#
_entry.id   AF-A0A7S8RHS3-F1
#
_cell.length_a   1.000
_cell.length_b   1.000
_cell.length_c   1.000
_cell.angle_alpha   90.00
_cell.angle_beta   90.00
_cell.angle_gamma   90.00
#
_symmetry.space_group_name_H-M   'P 1'
#
loop_
_entity.id
_entity.type
_entity.pdbx_description
1 polymer ?
#
loop_
_entity_poly.entity_id
_entity_poly.type
_entity_poly.pdbx_seq_one_letter_code
_entity_poly.pdbx_strand_id
1 'polypeptide(L)'
;MSRVESESEPQLAPLAEWAIPLPPGGTIRIDAFSGHAVTIVGANGAGKSALATWMVARRPAGTVKRLIAHRRIWFSSSGPEISPAQRESQSKNADIWDRQNESRYLDHLDGQRASIALFDLLGMINDQNRQAVELYDDGSSTEVVRSVTGERLLPRLNRILANAGLHVAMSVTPVQTFSARHAGLGVEYPIYQMSDGEKSALLLAAEVLTAARG
;
A
#
# COMPACT_ATOMS: atom_id res chain seq x y z
N MET A 1 48.72 6.51 18.99
CA MET A 1 47.46 5.74 19.06
C MET A 1 46.32 6.71 18.75
N SER A 2 45.94 6.77 17.48
CA SER A 2 44.86 7.65 16.99
C SER A 2 43.52 7.01 17.33
N ARG A 3 42.66 7.77 18.03
CA ARG A 3 41.30 7.39 18.39
C ARG A 3 40.44 7.61 17.16
N VAL A 4 39.99 6.52 16.54
CA VAL A 4 39.00 6.56 15.46
C VAL A 4 37.71 7.11 16.07
N GLU A 5 37.38 8.35 15.69
CA GLU A 5 36.06 8.92 15.91
C GLU A 5 35.07 8.09 15.08
N SER A 6 34.16 7.41 15.77
CA SER A 6 33.06 6.72 15.13
C SER A 6 32.17 7.77 14.48
N GLU A 7 32.14 7.83 13.15
CA GLU A 7 31.11 8.52 12.40
C GLU A 7 29.75 8.02 12.88
N SER A 8 29.03 8.88 13.60
CA SER A 8 27.64 8.64 13.97
C SER A 8 26.81 8.69 12.70
N GLU A 9 26.26 7.54 12.29
CA GLU A 9 25.21 7.48 11.27
C GLU A 9 24.12 8.52 11.62
N PRO A 10 23.60 9.28 10.64
CA PRO A 10 22.52 10.21 10.89
C PRO A 10 21.33 9.44 11.46
N GLN A 11 20.96 9.71 12.72
CA GLN A 11 19.77 9.15 13.33
C GLN A 11 18.56 9.59 12.52
N LEU A 12 18.02 8.67 11.73
CA LEU A 12 16.76 8.86 11.00
C LEU A 12 15.68 9.19 12.02
N ALA A 13 14.95 10.29 11.83
CA ALA A 13 13.80 10.59 12.66
C ALA A 13 12.70 9.54 12.43
N PRO A 14 12.01 9.06 13.48
CA PRO A 14 10.93 8.11 13.31
C PRO A 14 9.74 8.75 12.61
N LEU A 15 9.12 8.00 11.70
CA LEU A 15 7.89 8.36 10.99
C LEU A 15 6.69 8.38 11.94
N ALA A 16 6.70 7.51 12.95
CA ALA A 16 5.70 7.47 13.99
C ALA A 16 6.29 6.83 15.26
N GLU A 17 5.83 7.29 16.42
CA GLU A 17 6.24 6.78 17.73
C GLU A 17 5.02 6.39 18.55
N TRP A 18 5.11 5.27 19.27
CA TRP A 18 4.08 4.82 20.18
C TRP A 18 4.68 4.43 21.53
N ALA A 19 4.17 5.02 22.61
CA ALA A 19 4.43 4.58 23.99
C ALA A 19 3.29 3.67 24.47
N ILE A 20 3.46 2.36 24.28
CA ILE A 20 2.43 1.36 24.61
C ILE A 20 2.46 1.08 26.11
N PRO A 21 1.35 1.23 26.83
CA PRO A 21 1.28 0.95 28.26
C PRO A 21 1.36 -0.56 28.56
N LEU A 22 2.13 -0.93 29.58
CA LEU A 22 2.28 -2.31 30.05
C LEU A 22 1.67 -2.49 31.46
N PRO A 23 0.88 -3.53 31.72
CA PRO A 23 0.52 -3.95 33.09
C PRO A 23 1.71 -4.66 33.78
N PRO A 24 2.03 -4.42 35.07
CA PRO A 24 1.31 -3.63 36.09
C PRO A 24 1.81 -2.17 36.22
N GLY A 25 2.49 -1.65 35.19
CA GLY A 25 3.04 -0.30 35.13
C GLY A 25 4.26 -0.26 34.20
N GLY A 26 4.41 0.84 33.44
CA GLY A 26 5.50 1.02 32.49
C GLY A 26 5.03 1.24 31.06
N THR A 27 5.95 1.58 30.17
CA THR A 27 5.68 1.73 28.73
C THR A 27 6.76 1.05 27.91
N ILE A 28 6.37 0.47 26.78
CA ILE A 28 7.30 0.04 25.73
C ILE A 28 7.17 1.01 24.56
N ARG A 29 8.31 1.53 24.09
CA ARG A 29 8.36 2.37 22.91
C ARG A 29 8.45 1.51 21.65
N ILE A 30 7.64 1.84 20.66
CA ILE A 30 7.77 1.35 19.29
C ILE A 30 7.93 2.56 18.39
N ASP A 31 9.02 2.57 17.63
CA ASP A 31 9.33 3.62 16.66
C ASP A 31 9.28 3.00 15.25
N ALA A 32 8.56 3.65 14.34
CA ALA A 32 8.52 3.27 12.93
C ALA A 32 9.51 4.08 12.12
N PHE A 33 10.49 3.41 11.51
CA PHE A 33 11.45 4.03 10.61
C PHE A 33 11.19 3.61 9.17
N SER A 34 11.57 4.48 8.23
CA SER A 34 11.54 4.12 6.80
C SER A 34 12.42 2.90 6.54
N GLY A 35 11.93 1.98 5.71
CA GLY A 35 12.63 0.73 5.37
C GLY A 35 12.68 -0.34 6.47
N HIS A 36 12.15 -0.07 7.66
CA HIS A 36 12.16 -1.02 8.78
C HIS A 36 10.80 -1.69 8.97
N ALA A 37 10.81 -2.98 9.30
CA ALA A 37 9.60 -3.74 9.61
C ALA A 37 9.56 -4.11 11.09
N VAL A 38 8.47 -3.75 11.76
CA VAL A 38 8.19 -4.17 13.14
C VAL A 38 7.12 -5.26 13.12
N THR A 39 7.46 -6.43 13.64
CA THR A 39 6.52 -7.57 13.71
C THR A 39 6.07 -7.79 15.15
N ILE A 40 4.76 -7.76 15.37
CA ILE A 40 4.15 -8.01 16.68
C ILE A 40 3.58 -9.43 16.69
N VAL A 41 4.17 -10.29 17.51
CA VAL A 41 3.78 -11.71 17.66
C VAL A 41 3.17 -11.98 19.03
N GLY A 42 2.37 -13.04 19.12
CA GLY A 42 1.72 -13.45 20.36
C GLY A 42 0.61 -14.46 20.10
N ALA A 43 0.16 -15.15 21.14
CA ALA A 43 -0.91 -16.14 21.04
C ALA A 43 -2.23 -15.55 20.50
N ASN A 44 -3.11 -16.41 20.01
CA ASN A 44 -4.48 -16.00 19.69
C ASN A 44 -5.16 -15.46 20.96
N GLY A 45 -5.87 -14.34 20.84
CA GLY A 45 -6.45 -13.66 21.99
C GLY A 45 -5.52 -12.74 22.79
N ALA A 46 -4.19 -12.71 22.51
CA ALA A 46 -3.23 -11.88 23.24
C ALA A 46 -3.34 -10.35 23.01
N GLY A 47 -4.42 -9.89 22.36
CA GLY A 47 -4.67 -8.45 22.18
C GLY A 47 -3.98 -7.78 20.99
N LYS A 48 -3.29 -8.51 20.10
CA LYS A 48 -2.59 -7.94 18.92
C LYS A 48 -3.47 -6.99 18.08
N SER A 49 -4.71 -7.40 17.76
CA SER A 49 -5.64 -6.55 17.00
C SER A 49 -6.13 -5.34 17.80
N ALA A 50 -6.22 -5.47 19.13
CA ALA A 50 -6.55 -4.35 20.02
C ALA A 50 -5.41 -3.33 20.01
N LEU A 51 -4.18 -3.81 20.09
CA LEU A 51 -2.97 -2.98 20.02
C LEU A 51 -2.87 -2.27 18.67
N ALA A 52 -3.05 -2.97 17.54
CA ALA A 52 -3.05 -2.35 16.22
C ALA A 52 -4.12 -1.25 16.09
N THR A 53 -5.33 -1.49 16.59
CA THR A 53 -6.41 -0.48 16.61
C THR A 53 -6.04 0.72 17.49
N TRP A 54 -5.47 0.46 18.67
CA TRP A 54 -4.99 1.49 19.60
C TRP A 54 -3.88 2.36 18.98
N MET A 55 -2.93 1.75 18.26
CA MET A 55 -1.85 2.45 17.57
C MET A 55 -2.37 3.35 16.44
N VAL A 56 -3.34 2.85 15.67
CA VAL A 56 -4.02 3.59 14.59
C VAL A 56 -4.81 4.78 15.13
N ALA A 57 -5.44 4.64 16.29
CA ALA A 57 -6.21 5.72 16.92
C ALA A 57 -5.33 6.84 17.53
N ARG A 58 -4.05 6.57 17.79
CA ARG A 58 -3.13 7.48 18.52
C ARG A 58 -2.01 8.07 17.66
N ARG A 59 -2.16 8.08 16.34
CA ARG A 59 -1.20 8.68 15.41
C ARG A 59 -1.59 10.10 14.97
N PRO A 60 -0.64 10.92 14.51
CA PRO A 60 -0.94 12.08 13.68
C PRO A 60 -1.73 11.66 12.43
N ALA A 61 -2.73 12.46 12.04
CA ALA A 61 -3.53 12.17 10.86
C ALA A 61 -2.66 12.15 9.60
N GLY A 62 -2.90 11.17 8.71
CA GLY A 62 -2.20 11.04 7.42
C GLY A 62 -0.87 10.29 7.44
N THR A 63 -0.28 9.96 8.60
CA THR A 63 1.09 9.40 8.66
C THR A 63 1.15 7.87 8.60
N VAL A 64 0.07 7.18 8.98
CA VAL A 64 0.03 5.70 8.95
C VAL A 64 -1.23 5.27 8.22
N LYS A 65 -1.10 4.26 7.37
CA LYS A 65 -2.23 3.62 6.69
C LYS A 65 -2.48 2.27 7.34
N ARG A 66 -3.71 2.02 7.80
CA ARG A 66 -4.09 0.71 8.35
C ARG A 66 -4.43 -0.18 7.16
N LEU A 67 -3.68 -1.27 7.01
CA LEU A 67 -4.00 -2.31 6.03
C LEU A 67 -4.72 -3.44 6.76
N ILE A 68 -5.97 -3.69 6.39
CA ILE A 68 -6.68 -4.88 6.82
C ILE A 68 -6.20 -6.01 5.90
N ALA A 69 -6.02 -7.21 6.43
CA ALA A 69 -5.55 -8.38 5.69
C ALA A 69 -6.62 -8.96 4.73
N HIS A 70 -7.30 -8.08 3.97
CA HIS A 70 -8.36 -8.32 2.99
C HIS A 70 -9.00 -9.71 3.12
N ARG A 71 -9.74 -9.95 4.21
CA ARG A 71 -10.25 -11.30 4.53
C ARG A 71 -11.27 -11.82 3.51
N ARG A 72 -11.87 -10.92 2.73
CA ARG A 72 -12.74 -11.21 1.58
C ARG A 72 -12.27 -10.35 0.41
N ILE A 73 -11.74 -10.98 -0.63
CA ILE A 73 -11.28 -10.27 -1.83
C ILE A 73 -12.17 -10.67 -2.99
N TRP A 74 -13.26 -9.93 -3.13
CA TRP A 74 -14.21 -10.14 -4.20
C TRP A 74 -13.97 -9.03 -5.22
N PHE A 75 -13.39 -9.40 -6.35
CA PHE A 75 -13.41 -8.56 -7.55
C PHE A 75 -14.67 -8.93 -8.31
N SER A 76 -15.66 -8.04 -8.32
CA SER A 76 -16.84 -8.14 -9.19
C SER A 76 -16.52 -7.69 -10.63
N SER A 77 -15.44 -6.93 -10.82
CA SER A 77 -15.01 -6.44 -12.13
C SER A 77 -13.49 -6.25 -12.21
N SER A 78 -13.01 -5.90 -13.41
CA SER A 78 -11.58 -5.73 -13.71
C SER A 78 -11.01 -4.35 -13.40
N GLY A 79 -11.82 -3.43 -12.89
CA GLY A 79 -11.42 -2.05 -12.64
C GLY A 79 -12.08 -1.49 -11.39
N PRO A 80 -11.81 -0.21 -11.06
CA PRO A 80 -12.44 0.44 -9.94
C PRO A 80 -13.94 0.66 -10.21
N GLU A 81 -14.81 0.24 -9.28
CA GLU A 81 -16.26 0.46 -9.36
C GLU A 81 -16.70 1.75 -8.65
N ILE A 82 -15.83 2.77 -8.63
CA ILE A 82 -16.07 4.02 -7.93
C ILE A 82 -15.70 5.23 -8.78
N SER A 83 -16.46 6.31 -8.62
CA SER A 83 -16.14 7.62 -9.19
C SER A 83 -15.17 8.40 -8.30
N PRO A 84 -14.50 9.46 -8.81
CA PRO A 84 -13.63 10.31 -8.00
C PRO A 84 -14.32 10.89 -6.76
N ALA A 85 -15.58 11.34 -6.89
CA ALA A 85 -16.36 11.87 -5.77
C ALA A 85 -16.65 10.79 -4.71
N GLN A 86 -16.94 9.56 -5.16
CA GLN A 86 -17.12 8.43 -4.26
C GLN A 86 -15.81 8.08 -3.54
N ARG A 87 -14.66 8.11 -4.23
CA ARG A 87 -13.35 7.88 -3.62
C ARG A 87 -13.05 8.87 -2.50
N GLU A 88 -13.32 10.16 -2.68
CA GLU A 88 -13.05 11.17 -1.65
C GLU A 88 -13.93 10.94 -0.40
N SER A 89 -15.23 10.72 -0.61
CA SER A 89 -16.17 10.44 0.47
C SER A 89 -15.85 9.14 1.21
N GLN A 90 -15.58 8.05 0.47
CA GLN A 90 -15.28 6.75 1.06
C GLN A 90 -13.95 6.75 1.81
N SER A 91 -12.94 7.50 1.36
CA SER A 91 -11.67 7.63 2.08
C SER A 91 -11.83 8.32 3.44
N LYS A 92 -12.62 9.39 3.51
CA LYS A 92 -12.93 10.07 4.78
C LYS A 92 -13.67 9.13 5.73
N ASN A 93 -14.62 8.36 5.21
CA ASN A 93 -15.37 7.37 5.99
C ASN A 93 -14.48 6.21 6.46
N ALA A 94 -13.55 5.75 5.62
CA ALA A 94 -12.59 4.69 5.96
C ALA A 94 -11.72 5.07 7.15
N ASP A 95 -11.18 6.30 7.16
CA ASP A 95 -10.37 6.81 8.27
C ASP A 95 -11.18 6.90 9.58
N ILE A 96 -12.46 7.26 9.49
CA ILE A 96 -13.36 7.32 10.66
C ILE A 96 -13.62 5.91 11.19
N TRP A 97 -13.97 4.97 10.30
CA TRP A 97 -14.26 3.58 10.69
C TRP A 97 -13.02 2.84 11.21
N ASP A 98 -11.84 3.09 10.66
CA ASP A 98 -10.59 2.46 11.10
C ASP A 98 -10.21 2.82 12.55
N ARG A 99 -10.76 3.91 13.07
CA ARG A 99 -10.60 4.37 14.46
C ARG A 99 -11.64 3.81 15.42
N GLN A 100 -12.74 3.25 14.92
CA GLN A 100 -13.81 2.69 15.75
C GLN A 100 -13.41 1.33 16.35
N ASN A 101 -13.94 1.00 17.53
CA ASN A 101 -13.60 -0.25 18.24
C ASN A 101 -14.17 -1.47 17.49
N GLU A 102 -15.27 -1.26 16.79
CA GLU A 102 -15.98 -2.21 15.93
C GLU A 102 -15.11 -2.69 14.76
N SER A 103 -14.15 -1.87 14.30
CA SER A 103 -13.18 -2.22 13.23
C SER A 103 -12.30 -3.43 13.56
N ARG A 104 -12.32 -3.90 14.82
CA ARG A 104 -11.63 -5.12 15.25
C ARG A 104 -12.28 -6.39 14.69
N TYR A 105 -13.58 -6.34 14.43
CA TYR A 105 -14.37 -7.52 14.05
C TYR A 105 -15.32 -7.28 12.87
N LEU A 106 -15.61 -6.03 12.51
CA LEU A 106 -16.41 -5.66 11.32
C LEU A 106 -15.57 -4.84 10.34
N ASP A 107 -15.53 -5.27 9.08
CA ASP A 107 -15.10 -4.41 7.98
C ASP A 107 -16.36 -3.77 7.37
N HIS A 108 -16.55 -2.48 7.61
CA HIS A 108 -17.69 -1.72 7.10
C HIS A 108 -17.55 -1.37 5.60
N LEU A 109 -16.40 -1.69 5.00
CA LEU A 109 -16.02 -1.31 3.63
C LEU A 109 -15.70 -2.52 2.73
N ASP A 110 -16.21 -3.71 3.07
CA ASP A 110 -16.01 -4.93 2.26
C ASP A 110 -16.35 -4.64 0.78
N GLY A 111 -15.36 -4.81 -0.11
CA GLY A 111 -15.43 -4.48 -1.55
C GLY A 111 -15.02 -3.05 -1.92
N GLN A 112 -15.41 -2.04 -1.13
CA GLN A 112 -15.08 -0.63 -1.43
C GLN A 112 -13.58 -0.34 -1.31
N ARG A 113 -12.87 -0.95 -0.35
CA ARG A 113 -11.41 -0.78 -0.22
C ARG A 113 -10.65 -1.27 -1.45
N ALA A 114 -11.07 -2.40 -2.02
CA ALA A 114 -10.47 -2.93 -3.24
C ALA A 114 -10.63 -1.93 -4.39
N SER A 115 -11.83 -1.36 -4.56
CA SER A 115 -12.08 -0.32 -5.56
C SER A 115 -11.25 0.94 -5.32
N ILE A 116 -11.08 1.39 -4.07
CA ILE A 116 -10.21 2.54 -3.74
C ILE A 116 -8.75 2.25 -4.09
N ALA A 117 -8.23 1.09 -3.70
CA ALA A 117 -6.85 0.70 -3.99
C ALA A 117 -6.57 0.63 -5.50
N LEU A 118 -7.49 0.02 -6.26
CA LEU A 118 -7.38 -0.05 -7.72
C LEU A 118 -7.52 1.34 -8.37
N PHE A 119 -8.41 2.20 -7.84
CA PHE A 119 -8.59 3.57 -8.32
C PHE A 119 -7.32 4.39 -8.13
N ASP A 120 -6.77 4.38 -6.91
CA ASP A 120 -5.55 5.12 -6.57
C ASP A 120 -4.35 4.61 -7.39
N LEU A 121 -4.24 3.29 -7.58
CA LEU A 121 -3.18 2.67 -8.39
C LEU A 121 -3.27 3.11 -9.85
N LEU A 122 -4.45 3.03 -10.44
CA LEU A 122 -4.68 3.42 -11.83
C LEU A 122 -4.45 4.91 -12.05
N GLY A 123 -4.95 5.75 -11.14
CA GLY A 123 -4.74 7.19 -11.16
C GLY A 123 -3.25 7.56 -11.15
N MET A 124 -2.46 6.89 -10.29
CA MET A 124 -1.03 7.13 -10.18
C MET A 124 -0.23 6.61 -11.39
N ILE A 125 -0.61 5.46 -11.96
CA ILE A 125 -0.01 4.97 -13.23
C ILE A 125 -0.27 5.99 -14.35
N ASN A 126 -1.49 6.48 -14.47
CA ASN A 126 -1.86 7.45 -15.51
C ASN A 126 -1.15 8.79 -15.33
N ASP A 127 -1.05 9.30 -14.11
CA ASP A 127 -0.34 10.53 -13.81
C ASP A 127 1.15 10.43 -14.19
N GLN A 128 1.82 9.33 -13.81
CA GLN A 128 3.21 9.09 -14.20
C GLN A 128 3.39 8.96 -15.71
N ASN A 129 2.48 8.26 -16.39
CA ASN A 129 2.54 8.11 -17.85
C ASN A 129 2.36 9.46 -18.54
N ARG A 130 1.42 10.30 -18.07
CA ARG A 130 1.20 11.65 -18.59
C ARG A 130 2.44 12.53 -18.41
N GLN A 131 2.99 12.59 -17.19
CA GLN A 131 4.21 13.37 -16.91
C GLN A 131 5.39 12.93 -17.79
N ALA A 132 5.52 11.62 -18.01
CA ALA A 132 6.57 11.11 -18.89
C ALA A 132 6.37 11.54 -20.35
N VAL A 133 5.13 11.53 -20.86
CA VAL A 133 4.82 11.99 -22.22
C VAL A 133 5.07 13.49 -22.37
N GLU A 134 4.60 14.31 -21.42
CA GLU A 134 4.82 15.78 -21.43
C GLU A 134 6.33 16.11 -21.53
N LEU A 135 7.17 15.43 -20.75
CA LEU A 135 8.62 15.65 -20.81
C LEU A 135 9.24 15.23 -22.15
N TYR A 136 8.74 14.15 -22.76
CA TYR A 136 9.21 13.73 -24.10
C TYR A 136 8.79 14.72 -25.18
N ASP A 137 7.56 15.22 -25.11
CA ASP A 137 7.03 16.23 -26.05
C ASP A 137 7.80 17.56 -25.92
N ASP A 138 8.30 17.88 -24.72
CA ASP A 138 9.20 19.01 -24.46
C ASP A 138 10.67 18.76 -24.89
N GLY A 139 10.96 17.61 -25.50
CA GLY A 139 12.28 17.27 -26.03
C GLY A 139 13.29 16.75 -25.00
N SER A 140 12.83 16.35 -23.81
CA SER A 140 13.71 15.75 -22.79
C SER A 140 14.22 14.37 -23.22
N SER A 141 15.47 14.05 -22.86
CA SER A 141 16.01 12.71 -23.08
C SER A 141 15.39 11.68 -22.12
N THR A 142 15.46 10.40 -22.50
CA THR A 142 15.01 9.26 -21.67
C THR A 142 15.60 9.29 -20.25
N GLU A 143 16.88 9.64 -20.12
CA GLU A 143 17.58 9.78 -18.84
C GLU A 143 16.95 10.87 -17.96
N VAL A 144 16.62 12.03 -18.55
CA VAL A 144 15.96 13.12 -17.83
C VAL A 144 14.58 12.70 -17.38
N VAL A 145 13.77 12.11 -18.26
CA VAL A 145 12.43 11.61 -17.92
C VAL A 145 12.51 10.61 -16.76
N ARG A 146 13.47 9.69 -16.79
CA ARG A 146 13.66 8.70 -15.72
C ARG A 146 14.13 9.33 -14.41
N SER A 147 14.95 10.37 -14.47
CA SER A 147 15.42 11.09 -13.27
C SER A 147 14.28 11.84 -12.57
N VAL A 148 13.34 12.39 -13.33
CA VAL A 148 12.21 13.18 -12.81
C VAL A 148 11.07 12.27 -12.33
N THR A 149 10.64 11.32 -13.18
CA THR A 149 9.49 10.45 -12.89
C THR A 149 9.85 9.27 -11.99
N GLY A 150 11.15 8.96 -11.88
CA GLY A 150 11.66 7.80 -11.16
C GLY A 150 11.31 6.49 -11.85
N GLU A 151 11.17 5.43 -11.05
CA GLU A 151 10.69 4.17 -11.57
C GLU A 151 9.17 4.20 -11.80
N ARG A 152 8.74 3.77 -13.01
CA ARG A 152 7.32 3.64 -13.35
C ARG A 152 6.63 2.59 -12.48
N LEU A 153 5.41 2.91 -12.05
CA LEU A 153 4.65 2.15 -11.06
C LEU A 153 4.25 0.76 -11.54
N LEU A 154 3.80 0.62 -12.80
CA LEU A 154 3.36 -0.66 -13.35
C LEU A 154 4.53 -1.68 -13.49
N PRO A 155 5.71 -1.32 -14.04
CA PRO A 155 6.90 -2.18 -13.98
C PRO A 155 7.32 -2.53 -12.55
N ARG A 156 7.28 -1.56 -11.62
CA ARG A 156 7.60 -1.79 -10.21
C ARG A 156 6.65 -2.79 -9.56
N LEU A 157 5.34 -2.66 -9.80
CA LEU A 157 4.30 -3.60 -9.37
C LEU A 157 4.59 -5.01 -9.88
N ASN A 158 4.85 -5.15 -11.18
CA ASN A 158 5.13 -6.46 -11.79
C ASN A 158 6.40 -7.10 -11.21
N ARG A 159 7.43 -6.30 -10.92
CA ARG A 159 8.62 -6.82 -10.22
C ARG A 159 8.31 -7.27 -8.80
N ILE A 160 7.47 -6.53 -8.05
CA ILE A 160 7.05 -6.92 -6.70
C ILE A 160 6.31 -8.27 -6.74
N LEU A 161 5.35 -8.43 -7.66
CA LEU A 161 4.59 -9.67 -7.81
C LEU A 161 5.50 -10.85 -8.19
N ALA A 162 6.44 -10.64 -9.13
CA ALA A 162 7.41 -11.66 -9.51
C ALA A 162 8.35 -12.04 -8.35
N ASN A 163 8.85 -11.06 -7.59
CA ASN A 163 9.70 -11.32 -6.42
C ASN A 163 8.94 -12.02 -5.27
N ALA A 164 7.62 -11.85 -5.22
CA ALA A 164 6.75 -12.60 -4.31
C ALA A 164 6.45 -14.03 -4.80
N GLY A 165 7.04 -14.46 -5.91
CA GLY A 165 6.84 -15.79 -6.49
C GLY A 165 5.53 -15.95 -7.26
N LEU A 166 4.85 -14.85 -7.60
CA LEU A 166 3.61 -14.90 -8.36
C LEU A 166 3.90 -14.91 -9.86
N HIS A 167 3.30 -15.86 -10.58
CA HIS A 167 3.46 -16.02 -12.02
C HIS A 167 2.48 -15.16 -12.82
N VAL A 168 2.27 -13.91 -12.40
CA VAL A 168 1.32 -12.99 -13.02
C VAL A 168 1.98 -11.64 -13.30
N ALA A 169 1.69 -11.08 -14.48
CA ALA A 169 2.06 -9.73 -14.86
C ALA A 169 0.78 -8.92 -15.13
N MET A 170 0.73 -7.71 -14.60
CA MET A 170 -0.38 -6.79 -14.76
C MET A 170 -0.17 -5.87 -15.96
N SER A 171 -1.27 -5.54 -16.62
CA SER A 171 -1.36 -4.49 -17.66
C SER A 171 -2.59 -3.62 -17.43
N VAL A 172 -2.52 -2.38 -17.91
CA VAL A 172 -3.68 -1.47 -17.97
C VAL A 172 -4.28 -1.58 -19.36
N THR A 173 -5.58 -1.78 -19.44
CA THR A 173 -6.33 -1.87 -20.69
C THR A 173 -6.69 -0.47 -21.22
N PRO A 174 -7.05 -0.33 -22.51
CA PRO A 174 -7.48 0.95 -23.07
C PRO A 174 -8.71 1.56 -22.38
N VAL A 175 -9.55 0.74 -21.75
CA VAL A 175 -10.75 1.16 -21.02
C VAL A 175 -10.49 1.43 -19.54
N GLN A 176 -9.24 1.68 -19.16
CA GLN A 176 -8.87 2.08 -17.80
C GLN A 176 -9.24 1.00 -16.76
N THR A 177 -8.99 -0.27 -17.12
CA THR A 177 -9.11 -1.43 -16.23
C THR A 177 -7.80 -2.21 -16.19
N PHE A 178 -7.71 -3.23 -15.34
CA PHE A 178 -6.56 -4.11 -15.28
C PHE A 178 -6.82 -5.46 -15.98
N SER A 179 -5.78 -5.96 -16.65
CA SER A 179 -5.69 -7.35 -17.08
C SER A 179 -4.47 -8.01 -16.43
N ALA A 180 -4.58 -9.31 -16.22
CA ALA A 180 -3.53 -10.17 -15.71
C ALA A 180 -3.06 -11.09 -16.84
N ARG A 181 -1.76 -11.33 -16.93
CA ARG A 181 -1.19 -12.29 -17.87
C ARG A 181 -0.37 -13.31 -17.11
N HIS A 182 -0.68 -14.60 -17.28
CA HIS A 182 0.07 -15.67 -16.63
C HIS A 182 1.44 -15.81 -17.31
N ALA A 183 2.52 -15.64 -16.55
CA ALA A 183 3.89 -15.61 -17.07
C ALA A 183 4.31 -16.93 -17.73
N GLY A 184 3.81 -18.08 -17.23
CA GLY A 184 4.16 -19.40 -17.79
C GLY A 184 3.27 -19.87 -18.95
N LEU A 185 2.07 -19.31 -19.09
CA LEU A 185 1.09 -19.77 -20.10
C LEU A 185 0.86 -18.73 -21.20
N GLY A 186 1.26 -17.47 -20.98
CA GLY A 186 1.04 -16.37 -21.92
C GLY A 186 -0.41 -15.91 -22.04
N VAL A 187 -1.34 -16.55 -21.32
CA VAL A 187 -2.78 -16.25 -21.36
C VAL A 187 -3.07 -14.98 -20.58
N GLU A 188 -3.77 -14.05 -21.23
CA GLU A 188 -4.32 -12.85 -20.62
C GLU A 188 -5.76 -13.12 -20.16
N TYR A 189 -6.07 -12.65 -18.95
CA TYR A 189 -7.37 -12.83 -18.33
C TYR A 189 -7.69 -11.62 -17.44
N PRO A 190 -8.97 -11.33 -17.21
CA PRO A 190 -9.38 -10.24 -16.35
C PRO A 190 -9.02 -10.51 -14.88
N ILE A 191 -8.71 -9.45 -14.11
CA ILE A 191 -8.23 -9.60 -12.74
C ILE A 191 -9.23 -10.29 -11.80
N TYR A 192 -10.53 -10.24 -12.10
CA TYR A 192 -11.54 -10.95 -11.31
C TYR A 192 -11.40 -12.48 -11.35
N GLN A 193 -10.69 -13.03 -12.35
CA GLN A 193 -10.39 -14.45 -12.46
C GLN A 193 -9.07 -14.85 -11.78
N MET A 194 -8.30 -13.90 -11.22
CA MET A 194 -7.08 -14.20 -10.46
C MET A 194 -7.41 -15.10 -9.25
N SER A 195 -6.44 -15.91 -8.81
CA SER A 195 -6.56 -16.64 -7.55
C SER A 195 -6.63 -15.67 -6.35
N ASP A 196 -7.22 -16.09 -5.23
CA ASP A 196 -7.36 -15.19 -4.06
C ASP A 196 -6.00 -14.71 -3.52
N GLY A 197 -4.94 -15.53 -3.62
CA GLY A 197 -3.58 -15.11 -3.28
C GLY A 197 -3.06 -14.00 -4.18
N GLU A 198 -3.26 -14.10 -5.49
CA GLU A 198 -2.85 -13.06 -6.45
C GLU A 198 -3.66 -11.77 -6.26
N LYS A 199 -4.97 -11.88 -6.03
CA LYS A 199 -5.80 -10.70 -5.72
C LYS A 199 -5.33 -10.02 -4.43
N SER A 200 -5.00 -10.80 -3.39
CA SER A 200 -4.49 -10.28 -2.12
C SER A 200 -3.19 -9.51 -2.32
N ALA A 201 -2.27 -10.09 -3.08
CA ALA A 201 -0.97 -9.50 -3.35
C ALA A 201 -1.09 -8.22 -4.19
N LEU A 202 -1.96 -8.22 -5.20
CA LEU A 202 -2.24 -7.04 -6.01
C LEU A 202 -2.77 -5.90 -5.14
N LEU A 203 -3.77 -6.15 -4.28
CA LEU A 203 -4.33 -5.12 -3.41
C LEU A 203 -3.32 -4.62 -2.39
N LEU A 204 -2.57 -5.51 -1.76
CA LEU A 204 -1.52 -5.12 -0.81
C LEU A 204 -0.46 -4.25 -1.50
N ALA A 205 0.00 -4.66 -2.69
CA ALA A 205 0.97 -3.90 -3.46
C ALA A 205 0.39 -2.54 -3.88
N ALA A 206 -0.86 -2.48 -4.33
CA ALA A 206 -1.54 -1.24 -4.68
C ALA A 206 -1.60 -0.27 -3.50
N GLU A 207 -2.03 -0.74 -2.33
CA GLU A 207 -2.18 0.08 -1.13
C GLU A 207 -0.85 0.66 -0.63
N VAL A 208 0.23 -0.12 -0.74
CA VAL A 208 1.60 0.27 -0.36
C VAL A 208 2.23 1.21 -1.39
N LEU A 209 2.13 0.88 -2.68
CA LEU A 209 2.71 1.68 -3.76
C LEU A 209 2.05 3.05 -3.91
N THR A 210 0.78 3.16 -3.53
CA THR A 210 -0.01 4.39 -3.62
C THR A 210 -0.08 5.16 -2.30
N ALA A 211 0.56 4.66 -1.23
CA ALA A 211 0.65 5.38 0.02
C ALA A 211 1.42 6.70 -0.17
N ALA A 212 1.01 7.74 0.56
CA ALA A 212 1.75 9.00 0.59
C ALA A 212 3.20 8.73 1.02
N ARG A 213 4.15 9.44 0.42
CA ARG A 213 5.56 9.37 0.82
C ARG A 213 5.67 9.87 2.27
N GLY A 214 6.25 9.04 3.13
CA GLY A 214 6.67 9.37 4.49
C GLY A 214 8.18 9.45 4.57
#